data_AF-A0A4S4ZX40-F1
#
_entry.id   AF-A0A4S4ZX40-F1
#
_cell.length_a   1.000
_cell.length_b   1.000
_cell.length_c   1.000
_cell.angle_alpha   90.00
_cell.angle_beta   90.00
_cell.angle_gamma   90.00
#
_symmetry.space_group_name_H-M   'P 1'
#
loop_
_entity.id
_entity.type
_entity.pdbx_description
1 polymer ?
#
loop_
_entity_poly.entity_id
_entity_poly.type
_entity_poly.pdbx_seq_one_letter_code
_entity_poly.pdbx_strand_id
1 'polypeptide(L)'
;MEVPLEQMWARSRLSVRGRLARWRSKSWVVAQCAIAAGVAWWIAADLVGHETPFFAPIAAVVSLGTSYGQRLRRVVEVTLGVAIGVLVADLLVTWIGSGAWQLGLIVLLAMSTALLLDAGILFVTQAAVQSIVVAALVPGAEGAFLRWTDALIGGGVALVAAMIVPAAPLRRPREQAAAVARKIAELL
;
A
#
# COMPACT_ATOMS: atom_id res chain seq x y z
N MET A 1 25.03 -36.43 -22.99
CA MET A 1 24.62 -35.06 -23.39
C MET A 1 23.48 -34.61 -22.48
N GLU A 2 23.72 -34.49 -21.15
CA GLU A 2 22.67 -34.30 -20.12
C GLU A 2 23.05 -33.26 -19.05
N VAL A 3 23.62 -32.12 -19.44
CA VAL A 3 24.11 -31.09 -18.49
C VAL A 3 23.20 -29.82 -18.32
N PRO A 4 22.11 -29.56 -19.08
CA PRO A 4 21.38 -28.29 -18.91
C PRO A 4 20.40 -28.24 -17.73
N LEU A 5 19.81 -29.37 -17.31
CA LEU A 5 18.73 -29.37 -16.30
C LEU A 5 19.24 -29.18 -14.87
N GLU A 6 20.39 -29.77 -14.51
CA GLU A 6 20.95 -29.63 -13.17
C GLU A 6 21.43 -28.21 -12.87
N GLN A 7 21.97 -27.51 -13.88
CA GLN A 7 22.39 -26.12 -13.75
C GLN A 7 21.19 -25.17 -13.59
N MET A 8 20.08 -25.44 -14.28
CA MET A 8 18.82 -24.72 -14.11
C MET A 8 18.22 -24.95 -12.71
N TRP A 9 18.27 -26.17 -12.19
CA TRP A 9 17.79 -26.50 -10.85
C TRP A 9 18.66 -25.88 -9.75
N ALA A 10 19.98 -25.85 -9.90
CA ALA A 10 20.89 -25.19 -8.97
C ALA A 10 20.65 -23.67 -8.94
N ARG A 11 20.52 -23.02 -10.11
CA ARG A 11 20.16 -21.59 -10.22
C ARG A 11 18.77 -21.29 -9.64
N SER A 12 17.81 -22.17 -9.86
CA SER A 12 16.46 -22.07 -9.30
C SER A 12 16.46 -22.19 -7.77
N ARG A 13 17.16 -23.18 -7.20
CA ARG A 13 17.26 -23.37 -5.74
C ARG A 13 17.96 -22.19 -5.05
N LEU A 14 19.00 -21.64 -5.65
CA LEU A 14 19.67 -20.43 -5.17
C LEU A 14 18.74 -19.20 -5.23
N SER A 15 17.96 -19.07 -6.31
CA SER A 15 16.93 -18.04 -6.46
C SER A 15 15.80 -18.16 -5.42
N VAL A 16 15.33 -19.38 -5.15
CA VAL A 16 14.28 -19.67 -4.16
C VAL A 16 14.76 -19.37 -2.74
N ARG A 17 15.96 -19.84 -2.36
CA ARG A 17 16.54 -19.55 -1.04
C ARG A 17 16.71 -18.04 -0.81
N GLY A 18 17.16 -17.31 -1.83
CA GLY A 18 17.25 -15.84 -1.79
C GLY A 18 15.90 -15.16 -1.64
N ARG A 19 14.86 -15.62 -2.35
CA ARG A 19 13.48 -15.13 -2.20
C ARG A 19 12.92 -15.39 -0.80
N LEU A 20 13.14 -16.59 -0.27
CA LEU A 20 12.67 -17.01 1.05
C LEU A 20 13.36 -16.21 2.17
N ALA A 21 14.67 -15.97 2.06
CA ALA A 21 15.41 -15.13 3.00
C ALA A 21 14.89 -13.68 2.98
N ARG A 22 14.62 -13.11 1.79
CA ARG A 22 14.01 -11.78 1.68
C ARG A 22 12.61 -11.74 2.30
N TRP A 23 11.79 -12.76 2.08
CA TRP A 23 10.46 -12.84 2.69
C TRP A 23 10.55 -12.96 4.21
N ARG A 24 11.37 -13.87 4.77
CA ARG A 24 11.61 -13.98 6.22
C ARG A 24 12.09 -12.67 6.83
N SER A 25 12.91 -11.92 6.11
CA SER A 25 13.38 -10.60 6.57
C SER A 25 12.28 -9.52 6.62
N LYS A 26 11.12 -9.77 5.99
CA LYS A 26 9.96 -8.86 5.91
C LYS A 26 8.67 -9.49 6.46
N SER A 27 8.71 -10.72 6.95
CA SER A 27 7.51 -11.50 7.33
C SER A 27 6.73 -10.82 8.44
N TRP A 28 7.43 -10.16 9.37
CA TRP A 28 6.80 -9.35 10.42
C TRP A 28 5.93 -8.23 9.85
N VAL A 29 6.43 -7.48 8.86
CA VAL A 29 5.66 -6.39 8.22
C VAL A 29 4.46 -6.96 7.46
N VAL A 30 4.64 -8.09 6.77
CA VAL A 30 3.54 -8.76 6.06
C VAL A 30 2.44 -9.20 7.04
N ALA A 31 2.82 -9.88 8.14
CA ALA A 31 1.87 -10.32 9.16
C ALA A 31 1.15 -9.13 9.80
N GLN A 32 1.87 -8.08 10.13
CA GLN A 32 1.29 -6.88 10.72
C GLN A 32 0.31 -6.18 9.77
N CYS A 33 0.64 -6.02 8.48
CA CYS A 33 -0.30 -5.46 7.51
C CYS A 33 -1.54 -6.33 7.34
N ALA A 34 -1.38 -7.66 7.32
CA ALA A 34 -2.50 -8.59 7.21
C ALA A 34 -3.43 -8.52 8.44
N ILE A 35 -2.86 -8.50 9.65
CA ILE A 35 -3.61 -8.34 10.90
C ILE A 35 -4.30 -6.97 10.94
N ALA A 36 -3.59 -5.90 10.61
CA ALA A 36 -4.16 -4.55 10.58
C ALA A 36 -5.32 -4.43 9.58
N ALA A 37 -5.21 -5.05 8.40
CA ALA A 37 -6.30 -5.10 7.43
C ALA A 37 -7.53 -5.83 8.01
N GLY A 38 -7.32 -7.01 8.62
CA GLY A 38 -8.41 -7.78 9.24
C GLY A 38 -9.08 -7.04 10.41
N VAL A 39 -8.29 -6.38 11.26
CA VAL A 39 -8.80 -5.58 12.38
C VAL A 39 -9.55 -4.35 11.87
N ALA A 40 -9.04 -3.66 10.85
CA ALA A 40 -9.74 -2.52 10.26
C ALA A 40 -11.08 -2.90 9.66
N TRP A 41 -11.15 -4.04 8.96
CA TRP A 41 -12.42 -4.59 8.49
C TRP A 41 -13.38 -4.89 9.63
N TRP A 42 -12.93 -5.65 10.63
CA TRP A 42 -13.76 -6.05 11.77
C TRP A 42 -14.31 -4.84 12.53
N ILE A 43 -13.49 -3.81 12.76
CA ILE A 43 -13.96 -2.58 13.42
C ILE A 43 -15.02 -1.89 12.56
N ALA A 44 -14.79 -1.73 11.26
CA ALA A 44 -15.73 -1.03 10.39
C ALA A 44 -17.04 -1.82 10.18
N ALA A 45 -16.97 -3.14 10.01
CA ALA A 45 -18.13 -3.99 9.79
C ALA A 45 -18.93 -4.22 11.08
N ASP A 46 -18.29 -4.76 12.11
CA ASP A 46 -18.97 -5.28 13.29
C ASP A 46 -19.16 -4.23 14.38
N LEU A 47 -18.26 -3.23 14.46
CA LEU A 47 -18.31 -2.21 15.52
C LEU A 47 -19.02 -0.92 15.06
N VAL A 48 -18.81 -0.51 13.81
CA VAL A 48 -19.41 0.70 13.24
C VAL A 48 -20.67 0.37 12.42
N GLY A 49 -20.80 -0.86 11.91
CA GLY A 49 -21.99 -1.32 11.19
C GLY A 49 -21.99 -1.04 9.68
N HIS A 50 -20.81 -0.85 9.07
CA HIS A 50 -20.72 -0.67 7.62
C HIS A 50 -20.95 -2.00 6.89
N GLU A 51 -21.89 -2.04 5.94
CA GLU A 51 -22.19 -3.27 5.19
C GLU A 51 -21.03 -3.74 4.30
N THR A 52 -20.25 -2.80 3.74
CA THR A 52 -19.15 -3.11 2.81
C THR A 52 -17.90 -2.24 3.08
N PRO A 53 -17.15 -2.48 4.17
CA PRO A 53 -16.06 -1.62 4.61
C PRO A 53 -14.75 -1.84 3.82
N PHE A 54 -14.82 -1.68 2.50
CA PHE A 54 -13.71 -1.99 1.59
C PHE A 54 -12.51 -1.06 1.77
N PHE A 55 -12.74 0.19 2.20
CA PHE A 55 -11.70 1.22 2.25
C PHE A 55 -10.88 1.15 3.54
N ALA A 56 -11.45 0.63 4.63
CA ALA A 56 -10.76 0.47 5.91
C ALA A 56 -9.50 -0.41 5.83
N PRO A 57 -9.54 -1.65 5.32
CA PRO A 57 -8.34 -2.47 5.18
C PRO A 57 -7.32 -1.87 4.19
N ILE A 58 -7.79 -1.21 3.13
CA ILE A 58 -6.92 -0.56 2.14
C ILE A 58 -6.13 0.58 2.77
N ALA A 59 -6.82 1.49 3.47
CA ALA A 59 -6.19 2.59 4.16
C ALA A 59 -5.18 2.09 5.19
N ALA A 60 -5.50 1.00 5.90
CA ALA A 60 -4.57 0.38 6.85
C ALA A 60 -3.29 -0.13 6.16
N VAL A 61 -3.43 -0.89 5.06
CA VAL A 61 -2.29 -1.49 4.34
C VAL A 61 -1.43 -0.44 3.64
N VAL A 62 -2.05 0.54 2.97
CA VAL A 62 -1.32 1.60 2.24
C VAL A 62 -0.53 2.47 3.22
N SER A 63 -1.11 2.80 4.37
CA SER A 63 -0.45 3.60 5.40
C SER A 63 0.71 2.85 6.06
N LEU A 64 0.55 1.56 6.35
CA LEU A 64 1.63 0.74 6.92
C LEU A 64 2.72 0.38 5.91
N GLY A 65 2.35 0.09 4.66
CA GLY A 65 3.25 -0.39 3.62
C GLY A 65 4.23 0.64 3.08
N THR A 66 3.92 1.93 3.23
CA THR A 66 4.73 3.06 2.75
C THR A 66 5.64 3.67 3.81
N SER A 67 5.52 3.23 5.06
CA SER A 67 6.14 3.87 6.22
C SER A 67 7.52 3.28 6.55
N TYR A 68 8.54 3.66 5.77
CA TYR A 68 9.95 3.37 6.05
C TYR A 68 10.62 4.54 6.79
N GLY A 69 11.21 4.29 7.97
CA GLY A 69 12.10 5.24 8.67
C GLY A 69 11.42 6.32 9.54
N GLN A 70 10.32 6.95 9.10
CA GLN A 70 9.54 7.93 9.89
C GLN A 70 8.07 7.49 10.00
N ARG A 71 7.86 6.41 10.75
CA ARG A 71 6.67 5.57 10.62
C ARG A 71 5.35 6.29 10.93
N LEU A 72 5.26 6.95 12.08
CA LEU A 72 4.01 7.58 12.53
C LEU A 72 3.63 8.76 11.63
N ARG A 73 4.58 9.67 11.38
CA ARG A 73 4.35 10.83 10.50
C ARG A 73 3.91 10.38 9.10
N ARG A 74 4.56 9.34 8.55
CA ARG A 74 4.20 8.82 7.23
C ARG A 74 2.82 8.16 7.22
N VAL A 75 2.46 7.39 8.25
CA VAL A 75 1.11 6.83 8.39
C VAL A 75 0.07 7.95 8.43
N VAL A 76 0.29 9.03 9.18
CA VAL A 76 -0.62 10.18 9.23
C VAL A 76 -0.73 10.86 7.87
N GLU A 77 0.40 11.21 7.24
CA GLU A 77 0.41 11.83 5.91
C GLU A 77 -0.36 11.01 4.86
N VAL A 78 -0.14 9.69 4.86
CA VAL A 78 -0.78 8.78 3.92
C VAL A 78 -2.25 8.59 4.23
N THR A 79 -2.62 8.47 5.50
CA THR A 79 -4.03 8.39 5.93
C THR A 79 -4.79 9.64 5.48
N LEU A 80 -4.24 10.82 5.73
CA LEU A 80 -4.84 12.09 5.30
C LEU A 80 -4.93 12.17 3.78
N GLY A 81 -3.88 11.76 3.07
CA GLY A 81 -3.88 11.69 1.61
C GLY A 81 -4.96 10.76 1.05
N VAL A 82 -5.15 9.58 1.64
CA VAL A 82 -6.21 8.64 1.24
C VAL A 82 -7.58 9.23 1.53
N ALA A 83 -7.79 9.80 2.72
CA ALA A 83 -9.08 10.41 3.08
C ALA A 83 -9.45 11.58 2.15
N ILE A 84 -8.50 12.48 1.85
CA ILE A 84 -8.69 13.58 0.90
C ILE A 84 -8.94 13.04 -0.50
N GLY A 85 -8.15 12.07 -0.96
CA GLY A 85 -8.28 11.47 -2.29
C GLY A 85 -9.64 10.80 -2.51
N VAL A 86 -10.14 10.06 -1.50
CA VAL A 86 -11.47 9.44 -1.53
C VAL A 86 -12.57 10.50 -1.61
N LEU A 87 -12.46 11.59 -0.84
CA LEU A 87 -13.43 12.68 -0.83
C LEU A 87 -13.45 13.45 -2.15
N VAL A 88 -12.29 13.77 -2.71
CA VAL A 88 -12.18 14.46 -4.01
C VAL A 88 -12.70 13.57 -5.15
N ALA A 89 -12.32 12.29 -5.15
CA ALA A 89 -12.78 11.35 -6.17
C ALA A 89 -14.30 11.19 -6.12
N ASP A 90 -14.90 11.11 -4.93
CA ASP A 90 -16.35 11.06 -4.80
C ASP A 90 -17.03 12.32 -5.32
N LEU A 91 -16.53 13.50 -4.95
CA LEU A 91 -17.09 14.78 -5.41
C LEU A 91 -17.05 14.86 -6.94
N LEU A 92 -15.95 14.43 -7.57
CA LEU A 92 -15.85 14.36 -9.02
C LEU A 92 -16.89 13.39 -9.62
N VAL A 93 -17.10 12.23 -9.02
CA VAL A 93 -18.14 11.27 -9.47
C VAL A 93 -19.54 11.87 -9.33
N THR A 94 -19.83 12.60 -8.25
CA THR A 94 -21.17 13.20 -8.03
C THR A 94 -21.51 14.22 -9.11
N TRP A 95 -20.53 14.99 -9.58
CA TRP A 95 -20.73 16.05 -10.57
C TRP A 95 -20.72 15.55 -12.02
N ILE A 96 -19.89 14.55 -12.33
CA ILE A 96 -19.65 14.09 -13.72
C ILE A 96 -20.56 12.89 -14.07
N GLY A 97 -21.08 12.18 -13.06
CA GLY A 97 -21.91 10.98 -13.22
C GLY A 97 -21.10 9.71 -13.48
N SER A 98 -21.80 8.60 -13.72
CA SER A 98 -21.19 7.27 -13.92
C SER A 98 -21.11 6.88 -15.40
N GLY A 99 -19.93 6.48 -15.87
CA GLY A 99 -19.73 5.93 -17.21
C GLY A 99 -18.26 5.77 -17.60
N ALA A 100 -18.02 5.12 -18.75
CA ALA A 100 -16.66 4.73 -19.17
C ALA A 100 -15.74 5.94 -19.40
N TRP A 101 -16.27 7.03 -19.98
CA TRP A 101 -15.47 8.23 -20.22
C TRP A 101 -15.24 9.04 -18.94
N GLN A 102 -16.21 9.07 -18.02
CA GLN A 102 -16.06 9.70 -16.70
C GLN A 102 -14.99 9.00 -15.87
N LEU A 103 -14.98 7.67 -15.88
CA LEU A 103 -13.94 6.86 -15.23
C LEU A 103 -12.56 7.19 -15.80
N GLY A 104 -12.45 7.26 -17.13
CA GLY A 104 -11.21 7.64 -17.81
C GLY A 104 -10.71 9.03 -17.37
N LEU A 105 -11.61 10.00 -17.26
CA LEU A 105 -11.29 11.35 -16.79
C LEU A 105 -10.84 11.36 -15.33
N ILE A 106 -11.53 10.64 -14.44
CA ILE A 106 -11.18 10.52 -13.02
C ILE A 106 -9.79 9.90 -12.84
N VAL A 107 -9.47 8.84 -13.58
CA VAL A 107 -8.14 8.21 -13.57
C VAL A 107 -7.08 9.17 -14.07
N LEU A 108 -7.33 9.85 -15.18
CA LEU A 108 -6.41 10.83 -15.76
C LEU A 108 -6.11 11.95 -14.76
N LEU A 109 -7.11 12.52 -14.10
CA LEU A 109 -6.95 13.56 -13.09
C LEU A 109 -6.20 13.06 -11.86
N ALA A 110 -6.52 11.87 -11.36
CA ALA A 110 -5.86 11.28 -10.19
C ALA A 110 -4.36 11.03 -10.43
N MET A 111 -4.02 10.43 -11.59
CA MET A 111 -2.63 10.19 -11.96
C MET A 111 -1.87 11.48 -12.23
N SER A 112 -2.49 12.44 -12.92
CA SER A 112 -1.87 13.74 -13.19
C SER A 112 -1.57 14.49 -11.90
N THR A 113 -2.53 14.50 -10.96
CA THR A 113 -2.34 15.13 -9.64
C THR A 113 -1.20 14.45 -8.87
N ALA A 114 -1.14 13.12 -8.87
CA ALA A 114 -0.05 12.38 -8.22
C ALA A 114 1.33 12.74 -8.82
N LEU A 115 1.42 12.85 -10.15
CA LEU A 115 2.65 13.26 -10.84
C LEU A 115 3.05 14.70 -10.53
N LEU A 116 2.08 15.62 -10.49
CA LEU A 116 2.32 17.04 -10.14
C LEU A 116 2.80 17.21 -8.69
N LEU A 117 2.51 16.25 -7.82
CA LEU A 117 2.99 16.20 -6.43
C LEU A 117 4.33 15.44 -6.30
N ASP A 118 5.05 15.20 -7.40
CA ASP A 118 6.29 14.42 -7.45
C ASP A 118 6.17 13.02 -6.81
N ALA A 119 4.99 12.41 -6.89
CA ALA A 119 4.78 11.09 -6.35
C ALA A 119 5.52 10.03 -7.19
N GLY A 120 6.18 9.08 -6.51
CA GLY A 120 6.83 7.96 -7.19
C GLY A 120 5.83 7.08 -7.95
N ILE A 121 6.31 6.34 -8.96
CA ILE A 121 5.47 5.54 -9.88
C ILE A 121 4.46 4.64 -9.17
N LEU A 122 4.85 4.04 -8.05
CA LEU A 122 3.96 3.18 -7.25
C LEU A 122 2.74 3.95 -6.71
N PHE A 123 2.95 5.19 -6.24
CA PHE A 123 1.87 6.05 -5.75
C PHE A 123 0.95 6.51 -6.88
N VAL A 124 1.51 6.83 -8.04
CA VAL A 124 0.71 7.19 -9.23
C VAL A 124 -0.21 6.05 -9.64
N THR A 125 0.32 4.82 -9.69
CA THR A 125 -0.50 3.62 -9.97
C THR A 125 -1.53 3.37 -8.88
N GLN A 126 -1.20 3.59 -7.59
CA GLN A 126 -2.17 3.46 -6.51
C GLN A 126 -3.29 4.50 -6.62
N ALA A 127 -2.98 5.75 -6.97
CA ALA A 127 -3.99 6.78 -7.18
C ALA A 127 -4.99 6.38 -8.28
N ALA A 128 -4.51 5.80 -9.39
CA ALA A 128 -5.36 5.26 -10.45
C ALA A 128 -6.24 4.11 -9.96
N VAL A 129 -5.67 3.12 -9.26
CA VAL A 129 -6.42 1.97 -8.77
C VAL A 129 -7.49 2.41 -7.76
N GLN A 130 -7.15 3.30 -6.83
CA GLN A 130 -8.10 3.82 -5.85
C GLN A 130 -9.23 4.60 -6.52
N SER A 131 -8.91 5.46 -7.50
CA SER A 131 -9.93 6.25 -8.18
C SER A 131 -10.91 5.37 -8.97
N ILE A 132 -10.44 4.26 -9.55
CA ILE A 132 -11.31 3.26 -10.19
C ILE A 132 -12.22 2.59 -9.17
N VAL A 133 -11.67 2.10 -8.06
CA VAL A 133 -12.46 1.46 -7.00
C VAL A 133 -13.55 2.42 -6.49
N VAL A 134 -13.17 3.66 -6.19
CA VAL A 134 -14.10 4.71 -5.73
C VAL A 134 -15.23 4.93 -6.74
N ALA A 135 -14.89 5.12 -8.01
CA ALA A 135 -15.87 5.40 -9.05
C ALA A 135 -16.75 4.19 -9.40
N ALA A 136 -16.28 2.97 -9.19
CA ALA A 136 -16.97 1.74 -9.57
C ALA A 136 -17.84 1.12 -8.47
N LEU A 137 -17.45 1.22 -7.19
CA LEU A 137 -18.11 0.44 -6.13
C LEU A 137 -19.36 1.10 -5.53
N VAL A 138 -19.41 2.42 -5.36
CA VAL A 138 -20.57 3.08 -4.73
C VAL A 138 -20.82 4.45 -5.38
N PRO A 139 -21.73 4.54 -6.35
CA PRO A 139 -22.14 5.83 -6.90
C PRO A 139 -23.03 6.59 -5.91
N GLY A 140 -22.66 7.84 -5.61
CA GLY A 140 -23.51 8.79 -4.87
C GLY A 140 -22.95 9.26 -3.52
N ALA A 141 -23.42 10.44 -3.09
CA ALA A 141 -22.90 11.17 -1.93
C ALA A 141 -23.06 10.41 -0.58
N GLU A 142 -24.05 9.53 -0.45
CA GLU A 142 -24.20 8.69 0.74
C GLU A 142 -23.03 7.70 0.92
N GLY A 143 -22.47 7.21 -0.19
CA GLY A 143 -21.27 6.37 -0.19
C GLY A 143 -20.00 7.12 0.18
N ALA A 144 -19.95 8.44 -0.02
CA ALA A 144 -18.78 9.27 0.27
C ALA A 144 -18.40 9.23 1.75
N PHE A 145 -19.41 9.40 2.61
CA PHE A 145 -19.23 9.50 4.05
C PHE A 145 -18.78 8.17 4.65
N LEU A 146 -19.37 7.06 4.20
CA LEU A 146 -18.98 5.70 4.60
C LEU A 146 -17.52 5.40 4.21
N ARG A 147 -17.10 5.77 3.01
CA ARG A 147 -15.73 5.53 2.54
C ARG A 147 -14.69 6.44 3.22
N TRP A 148 -15.06 7.67 3.54
CA TRP A 148 -14.22 8.59 4.29
C TRP A 148 -14.01 8.11 5.74
N THR A 149 -15.08 7.68 6.40
CA THR A 149 -15.02 7.12 7.76
C THR A 149 -14.24 5.81 7.80
N ASP A 150 -14.43 4.92 6.82
CA ASP A 150 -13.60 3.74 6.61
C ASP A 150 -12.10 4.07 6.52
N ALA A 151 -11.74 5.09 5.73
CA ALA A 151 -10.34 5.50 5.58
C ALA A 151 -9.74 5.96 6.91
N LEU A 152 -10.53 6.65 7.75
CA LEU A 152 -10.11 7.05 9.10
C LEU A 152 -9.96 5.85 10.04
N ILE A 153 -10.89 4.88 10.00
CA ILE A 153 -10.79 3.64 10.80
C ILE A 153 -9.52 2.87 10.41
N GLY A 154 -9.30 2.67 9.11
CA GLY A 154 -8.11 2.03 8.58
C GLY A 154 -6.82 2.75 8.96
N GLY A 155 -6.82 4.08 8.87
CA GLY A 155 -5.70 4.92 9.29
C GLY A 155 -5.41 4.84 10.79
N GLY A 156 -6.45 4.83 11.63
CA GLY A 156 -6.35 4.65 13.07
C GLY A 156 -5.77 3.28 13.44
N VAL A 157 -6.25 2.22 12.80
CA VAL A 157 -5.69 0.87 12.99
C VAL A 157 -4.25 0.81 12.52
N ALA A 158 -3.90 1.46 11.40
CA ALA A 158 -2.52 1.57 10.95
C ALA A 158 -1.64 2.32 11.95
N LEU A 159 -2.13 3.39 12.59
CA LEU A 159 -1.39 4.13 13.62
C LEU A 159 -1.11 3.24 14.83
N VAL A 160 -2.12 2.54 15.34
CA VAL A 160 -1.98 1.63 16.48
C VAL A 160 -1.00 0.50 16.13
N ALA A 161 -1.21 -0.14 14.99
CA ALA A 161 -0.28 -1.17 14.51
C ALA A 161 1.13 -0.60 14.34
N ALA A 162 1.28 0.64 13.86
CA ALA A 162 2.56 1.28 13.67
C ALA A 162 3.36 1.43 14.97
N MET A 163 2.67 1.68 16.09
CA MET A 163 3.25 1.81 17.44
C MET A 163 3.72 0.46 18.02
N ILE A 164 3.06 -0.65 17.71
CA ILE A 164 3.35 -1.97 18.28
C ILE A 164 4.67 -2.57 17.75
N VAL A 165 5.08 -2.19 16.55
CA VAL A 165 6.24 -2.80 15.92
C VAL A 165 7.52 -2.11 16.35
N PRO A 166 8.52 -2.89 16.82
CA PRO A 166 9.84 -2.33 17.08
C PRO A 166 10.37 -1.73 15.78
N ALA A 167 10.84 -0.48 15.85
CA ALA A 167 11.49 0.18 14.74
C ALA A 167 12.60 -0.76 14.24
N ALA A 168 12.32 -1.48 13.15
CA ALA A 168 13.27 -2.41 12.60
C ALA A 168 14.52 -1.58 12.36
N PRO A 169 15.64 -1.88 13.04
CA PRO A 169 16.79 -1.01 12.98
C PRO A 169 17.14 -0.90 11.51
N LEU A 170 17.34 0.34 11.04
CA LEU A 170 17.68 0.71 9.67
C LEU A 170 19.06 0.17 9.27
N ARG A 171 19.34 -1.12 9.54
CA ARG A 171 20.61 -1.81 9.28
C ARG A 171 20.83 -2.04 7.80
N ARG A 172 19.80 -1.87 6.97
CA ARG A 172 19.83 -2.24 5.54
C ARG A 172 20.72 -1.36 4.66
N PRO A 173 20.80 -0.02 4.79
CA PRO A 173 21.75 0.76 4.00
C PRO A 173 23.19 0.35 4.31
N ARG A 174 23.51 0.10 5.58
CA ARG A 174 24.85 -0.36 6.00
C ARG A 174 25.16 -1.78 5.55
N GLU A 175 24.21 -2.70 5.66
CA GLU A 175 24.37 -4.10 5.20
C GLU A 175 24.46 -4.19 3.67
N GLN A 176 23.67 -3.40 2.94
CA GLN A 176 23.74 -3.32 1.48
C GLN A 176 25.01 -2.61 1.02
N ALA A 177 25.43 -1.53 1.69
CA ALA A 177 26.71 -0.87 1.43
C ALA A 177 27.89 -1.81 1.72
N ALA A 178 27.84 -2.59 2.81
CA ALA A 178 28.86 -3.59 3.12
C ALA A 178 28.87 -4.78 2.15
N ALA A 179 27.72 -5.12 1.57
CA ALA A 179 27.63 -6.14 0.53
C ALA A 179 28.23 -5.64 -0.79
N VAL A 180 27.96 -4.38 -1.17
CA VAL A 180 28.55 -3.75 -2.36
C VAL A 180 30.06 -3.55 -2.17
N ALA A 181 30.49 -3.06 -1.00
CA ALA A 181 31.91 -2.87 -0.69
C ALA A 181 32.70 -4.19 -0.73
N ARG A 182 32.15 -5.29 -0.19
CA ARG A 182 32.76 -6.62 -0.32
C ARG A 182 32.88 -7.08 -1.77
N LYS A 183 31.85 -6.83 -2.58
CA LYS A 183 31.84 -7.20 -3.99
C LYS A 183 32.86 -6.41 -4.81
N ILE A 184 33.10 -5.15 -4.46
CA ILE A 184 34.16 -4.32 -5.05
C ILE A 184 35.54 -4.83 -4.61
N ALA A 185 35.70 -5.18 -3.33
CA ALA A 185 36.95 -5.72 -2.79
C ALA A 185 37.33 -7.10 -3.34
N GLU A 186 36.37 -7.91 -3.78
CA GLU A 186 36.63 -9.19 -4.46
C GLU A 186 37.04 -9.04 -5.94
N LEU A 187 36.84 -7.85 -6.53
CA LEU A 187 37.14 -7.55 -7.94
C LEU A 187 38.45 -6.76 -8.15
N LEU A 188 39.11 -6.36 -7.06
CA LEU A 188 40.41 -5.70 -7.01
C LEU A 188 41.47 -6.66 -6.49
#